data_AF-A0A3D9ZJP7-F1
#
_entry.id   AF-A0A3D9ZJP7-F1
#
_cell.length_a   1.000
_cell.length_b   1.000
_cell.length_c   1.000
_cell.angle_alpha   90.00
_cell.angle_beta   90.00
_cell.angle_gamma   90.00
#
_symmetry.space_group_name_H-M   'P 1'
#
loop_
_entity.id
_entity.type
_entity.pdbx_description
1 polymer ?
#
loop_
_entity_poly.entity_id
_entity_poly.type
_entity_poly.pdbx_seq_one_letter_code
_entity_poly.pdbx_strand_id
1 'polypeptide(L)'
;MTRFTILERSDADLQVVAEFSDAETDTYPVGPQRLMIELACHDPAGIGTEILRRADRRLSDMVGEFNEILAVGGHHRMVVQYVEARLATLPADGDAFHRGLLDLHDDLALREQADPALLLSAAMRMPEETARACLQVARQRLGREAA
;
A
#
# COMPACT_ATOMS: atom_id res chain seq x y z
N MET A 1 -14.50 -1.22 12.23
CA MET A 1 -14.94 -2.13 11.15
C MET A 1 -13.70 -2.85 10.66
N THR A 2 -13.63 -4.16 10.83
CA THR A 2 -12.57 -4.98 10.23
C THR A 2 -12.81 -5.01 8.73
N ARG A 3 -11.82 -4.53 7.97
CA ARG A 3 -11.85 -4.60 6.50
C ARG A 3 -11.19 -5.92 6.10
N PHE A 4 -11.75 -6.56 5.07
CA PHE A 4 -11.26 -7.83 4.58
C PHE A 4 -10.87 -7.69 3.11
N THR A 5 -9.76 -8.32 2.75
CA THR A 5 -9.36 -8.52 1.37
C THR A 5 -9.70 -9.96 0.99
N ILE A 6 -10.48 -10.13 -0.08
CA ILE A 6 -10.84 -11.44 -0.61
C ILE A 6 -10.02 -11.65 -1.87
N LEU A 7 -9.23 -12.73 -1.87
CA LEU A 7 -8.56 -13.22 -3.07
C LEU A 7 -9.30 -14.47 -3.55
N GLU A 8 -9.46 -14.56 -4.86
CA GLU A 8 -10.10 -15.70 -5.51
C GLU A 8 -9.21 -16.23 -6.63
N ARG A 9 -9.15 -17.56 -6.73
CA ARG A 9 -8.52 -18.28 -7.83
C ARG A 9 -9.44 -19.40 -8.28
N SER A 10 -9.86 -19.34 -9.53
CA SER A 10 -10.68 -20.37 -10.16
C SER A 10 -9.92 -21.02 -11.32
N ASP A 11 -10.10 -22.34 -11.42
CA ASP A 11 -9.65 -23.21 -12.50
C ASP A 11 -10.87 -24.02 -13.00
N ALA A 12 -10.69 -24.84 -14.03
CA ALA A 12 -11.77 -25.61 -14.65
C ALA A 12 -12.57 -26.52 -13.69
N ASP A 13 -11.94 -27.01 -12.62
CA ASP A 13 -12.50 -27.98 -11.68
C ASP A 13 -12.42 -27.54 -10.20
N LEU A 14 -11.79 -26.41 -9.91
CA LEU A 14 -11.43 -26.00 -8.56
C LEU A 14 -11.52 -24.47 -8.38
N GLN A 15 -12.21 -24.03 -7.34
CA GLN A 15 -12.27 -22.64 -6.91
C GLN A 15 -11.74 -22.54 -5.48
N VAL A 16 -10.81 -21.62 -5.26
CA VAL A 16 -10.21 -21.33 -3.96
C VAL A 16 -10.45 -19.86 -3.65
N VAL A 17 -11.14 -19.60 -2.55
CA VAL A 17 -11.41 -18.25 -2.05
C VAL A 17 -10.77 -18.13 -0.67
N ALA A 18 -9.90 -17.13 -0.50
CA ALA A 18 -9.26 -16.85 0.77
C ALA A 18 -9.63 -15.43 1.22
N GLU A 19 -10.07 -15.32 2.46
CA GLU A 19 -10.42 -14.07 3.12
C GLU A 19 -9.33 -13.72 4.12
N PHE A 20 -8.73 -12.54 3.92
CA PHE A 20 -7.68 -12.01 4.78
C PHE A 20 -8.22 -10.80 5.53
N SER A 21 -7.80 -10.68 6.80
CA SER A 21 -8.08 -9.48 7.57
C SER A 21 -7.05 -8.41 7.26
N ASP A 22 -7.52 -7.21 6.94
CA ASP A 22 -6.67 -6.03 6.74
C ASP A 22 -6.27 -5.38 8.07
N ALA A 23 -6.73 -5.90 9.21
CA ALA A 23 -6.31 -5.43 10.52
C ALA A 23 -4.80 -5.60 10.70
N GLU A 24 -4.15 -4.62 11.34
CA GLU A 24 -2.77 -4.77 11.80
C GLU A 24 -2.71 -5.99 12.72
N THR A 25 -1.98 -7.02 12.29
CA THR A 25 -1.67 -8.16 13.14
C THR A 25 -0.17 -8.14 13.41
N ASP A 26 0.22 -8.41 14.64
CA ASP A 26 1.64 -8.58 15.02
C ASP A 26 2.25 -9.86 14.42
N THR A 27 1.49 -10.61 13.63
CA THR A 27 1.89 -11.89 13.05
C THR A 27 2.13 -11.72 11.56
N TYR A 28 3.40 -11.74 11.16
CA TYR A 28 3.81 -11.73 9.77
C TYR A 28 4.57 -13.03 9.43
N PRO A 29 4.26 -13.70 8.32
CA PRO A 29 3.25 -13.37 7.31
C PRO A 29 1.81 -13.56 7.80
N VAL A 30 0.89 -12.73 7.29
CA VAL A 30 -0.54 -12.82 7.61
C VAL A 30 -1.15 -13.98 6.83
N GLY A 31 -1.76 -14.92 7.54
CA GLY A 31 -2.54 -16.01 6.96
C GLY A 31 -4.01 -15.64 6.75
N PRO A 32 -4.75 -16.42 5.95
CA PRO A 32 -6.18 -16.22 5.75
C PRO A 32 -6.97 -16.53 7.03
N GLN A 33 -8.02 -15.75 7.29
CA GLN A 33 -8.98 -16.04 8.36
C GLN A 33 -10.01 -17.07 7.94
N ARG A 34 -10.34 -17.12 6.65
CA ARG A 34 -11.25 -18.09 6.07
C ARG A 34 -10.73 -18.56 4.73
N LEU A 35 -10.81 -19.88 4.51
CA LEU A 35 -10.50 -20.53 3.25
C LEU A 35 -11.72 -21.34 2.83
N MET A 36 -12.15 -21.14 1.59
CA MET A 36 -13.20 -21.92 0.95
C MET A 36 -12.62 -22.60 -0.28
N ILE A 37 -12.84 -23.91 -0.38
CA ILE A 37 -12.42 -24.72 -1.51
C ILE A 37 -13.69 -25.36 -2.07
N GLU A 38 -14.02 -25.00 -3.30
CA GLU A 38 -15.20 -25.51 -4.01
C GLU A 38 -14.76 -26.25 -5.27
N LEU A 39 -15.43 -27.38 -5.54
CA LEU A 39 -15.25 -28.13 -6.78
C LEU A 39 -16.29 -27.66 -7.78
N ALA A 40 -15.83 -27.25 -8.96
CA ALA A 40 -16.72 -26.74 -10.00
C ALA A 40 -17.59 -27.85 -10.62
N CYS A 41 -17.15 -29.12 -10.52
CA CYS A 41 -17.93 -30.28 -10.90
C CYS A 41 -18.16 -31.20 -9.71
N HIS A 42 -19.30 -31.89 -9.71
CA HIS A 42 -19.60 -32.91 -8.71
C HIS A 42 -18.71 -34.14 -8.95
N ASP A 43 -17.55 -34.19 -8.31
CA ASP A 43 -16.70 -35.37 -8.27
C ASP A 43 -17.24 -36.34 -7.20
N PRO A 44 -17.68 -37.57 -7.55
CA PRO A 44 -18.10 -38.56 -6.57
C PRO A 44 -16.97 -39.00 -5.62
N ALA A 45 -15.69 -38.81 -5.99
CA ALA A 45 -14.55 -39.01 -5.10
C ALA A 45 -14.34 -37.84 -4.11
N GLY A 46 -15.02 -36.70 -4.33
CA GLY A 46 -14.94 -35.51 -3.50
C GLY A 46 -13.55 -34.87 -3.52
N ILE A 47 -13.17 -34.24 -2.40
CA ILE A 47 -11.88 -33.56 -2.26
C ILE A 47 -10.78 -34.60 -2.00
N GLY A 48 -10.11 -35.02 -3.07
CA GLY A 48 -8.96 -35.91 -3.01
C GLY A 48 -7.63 -35.20 -2.66
N THR A 49 -6.58 -35.99 -2.42
CA THR A 49 -5.25 -35.48 -2.06
C THR A 49 -4.66 -34.55 -3.13
N GLU A 50 -4.90 -34.82 -4.41
CA GLU A 50 -4.38 -33.96 -5.48
C GLU A 50 -5.10 -32.60 -5.52
N ILE A 51 -6.41 -32.58 -5.29
CA ILE A 51 -7.18 -31.33 -5.14
C ILE A 51 -6.64 -30.53 -3.96
N LEU A 52 -6.41 -31.17 -2.81
CA LEU A 52 -5.82 -30.51 -1.65
C LEU A 52 -4.43 -29.94 -1.94
N ARG A 53 -3.56 -30.68 -2.64
CA ARG A 53 -2.24 -30.16 -3.05
C ARG A 53 -2.32 -28.98 -4.01
N ARG A 54 -3.27 -29.02 -4.95
CA ARG A 54 -3.52 -27.89 -5.86
C ARG A 54 -4.03 -26.69 -5.07
N ALA A 55 -4.98 -26.89 -4.17
CA ALA A 55 -5.52 -25.81 -3.32
C ALA A 55 -4.45 -25.21 -2.40
N ASP A 56 -3.57 -26.03 -1.82
CA ASP A 56 -2.46 -25.59 -0.96
C ASP A 56 -1.45 -24.71 -1.71
N ARG A 57 -1.08 -25.09 -2.94
CA ARG A 57 -0.25 -24.25 -3.81
C ARG A 57 -0.92 -22.91 -4.10
N ARG A 58 -2.22 -22.92 -4.48
CA ARG A 58 -2.97 -21.69 -4.75
C ARG A 58 -3.05 -20.80 -3.52
N LEU A 59 -3.32 -21.38 -2.35
CA LEU A 59 -3.35 -20.66 -1.09
C LEU A 59 -1.99 -20.02 -0.79
N SER A 60 -0.89 -20.75 -0.99
CA SER A 60 0.46 -20.23 -0.79
C SER A 60 0.75 -19.02 -1.68
N ASP A 61 0.36 -19.08 -2.95
CA ASP A 61 0.49 -17.95 -3.89
C ASP A 61 -0.34 -16.74 -3.42
N MET A 62 -1.59 -16.98 -3.00
CA MET A 62 -2.50 -15.93 -2.51
C MET A 62 -2.00 -15.30 -1.19
N VAL A 63 -1.41 -16.09 -0.30
CA VAL A 63 -0.75 -15.59 0.92
C VAL A 63 0.44 -14.72 0.54
N GLY A 64 1.26 -15.13 -0.42
CA GLY A 64 2.37 -14.32 -0.93
C GLY A 64 1.90 -12.97 -1.46
N GLU A 65 0.93 -12.98 -2.37
CA GLU A 65 0.33 -11.77 -2.96
C GLU A 65 -0.25 -10.84 -1.89
N PHE A 66 -1.02 -11.37 -0.95
CA PHE A 66 -1.60 -10.55 0.12
C PHE A 66 -0.52 -9.90 0.99
N ASN A 67 0.54 -10.64 1.33
CA ASN A 67 1.64 -10.11 2.14
C ASN A 67 2.50 -9.09 1.39
N GLU A 68 2.60 -9.19 0.06
CA GLU A 68 3.20 -8.14 -0.78
C GLU A 68 2.35 -6.87 -0.77
N ILE A 69 1.03 -6.99 -0.92
CA ILE A 69 0.09 -5.85 -0.83
C ILE A 69 0.22 -5.17 0.55
N LEU A 70 0.25 -5.95 1.63
CA LEU A 70 0.44 -5.42 2.98
C LEU A 70 1.82 -4.75 3.15
N ALA A 71 2.89 -5.33 2.60
CA ALA A 71 4.22 -4.75 2.66
C ALA A 71 4.28 -3.40 1.94
N VAL A 72 3.66 -3.28 0.76
CA VAL A 72 3.55 -2.00 0.03
C VAL A 72 2.73 -0.98 0.83
N GLY A 73 1.60 -1.39 1.40
CA GLY A 73 0.77 -0.54 2.26
C GLY A 73 1.48 -0.08 3.54
N GLY A 74 2.22 -0.99 4.19
CA GLY A 74 3.02 -0.71 5.37
C GLY A 74 4.18 0.24 5.07
N HIS A 75 4.89 0.04 3.96
CA HIS A 75 5.92 0.95 3.49
C HIS A 75 5.34 2.34 3.21
N HIS A 76 4.22 2.44 2.50
CA HIS A 76 3.55 3.71 2.25
C HIS A 76 3.19 4.44 3.56
N ARG A 77 2.62 3.73 4.54
CA ARG A 77 2.28 4.30 5.85
C ARG A 77 3.52 4.81 6.60
N MET A 78 4.61 4.03 6.59
CA MET A 78 5.87 4.42 7.21
C MET A 78 6.45 5.69 6.58
N VAL A 79 6.41 5.79 5.24
CA VAL A 79 6.88 6.98 4.54
C VAL A 79 5.99 8.18 4.84
N VAL A 80 4.66 8.03 4.88
CA VAL A 80 3.75 9.12 5.27
C VAL A 80 4.05 9.59 6.69
N GLN A 81 4.25 8.70 7.65
CA GLN A 81 4.60 9.07 9.04
C GLN A 81 5.95 9.80 9.11
N TYR A 82 6.94 9.37 8.32
CA TYR A 82 8.20 10.10 8.19
C TYR A 82 7.98 11.53 7.69
N VAL A 83 7.15 11.69 6.65
CA VAL A 83 6.82 13.01 6.08
C VAL A 83 6.06 13.87 7.09
N GLU A 84 5.07 13.32 7.80
CA GLU A 84 4.35 14.02 8.88
C GLU A 84 5.31 14.52 9.97
N ALA A 85 6.21 13.66 10.44
CA ALA A 85 7.21 14.02 11.44
C ALA A 85 8.14 15.14 10.93
N ARG A 86 8.53 15.09 9.66
CA ARG A 86 9.38 16.14 9.08
C ARG A 86 8.64 17.46 8.91
N LEU A 87 7.40 17.43 8.43
CA LEU A 87 6.53 18.61 8.31
C LEU A 87 6.33 19.30 9.66
N ALA A 88 6.17 18.54 10.74
CA ALA A 88 6.03 19.08 12.10
C ALA A 88 7.27 19.85 12.60
N THR A 89 8.44 19.62 11.98
CA THR A 89 9.69 20.35 12.31
C THR A 89 9.88 21.61 11.48
N LEU A 90 9.04 21.85 10.47
CA LEU A 90 9.15 23.02 9.61
C LEU A 90 8.62 24.28 10.33
N PRO A 91 9.19 25.46 10.05
CA PRO A 91 8.60 26.73 10.48
C PRO A 91 7.16 26.86 9.98
N ALA A 92 6.28 27.50 10.74
CA ALA A 92 4.86 27.59 10.41
C ALA A 92 4.57 28.38 9.12
N ASP A 93 5.45 29.32 8.73
CA ASP A 93 5.27 30.17 7.56
C ASP A 93 6.60 30.69 6.99
N GLY A 94 6.49 31.52 5.95
CA GLY A 94 7.62 32.19 5.30
C GLY A 94 8.46 31.30 4.38
N ASP A 95 9.57 31.85 3.91
CA ASP A 95 10.43 31.17 2.92
C ASP A 95 11.11 29.92 3.47
N ALA A 96 11.30 29.85 4.80
CA ALA A 96 11.87 28.69 5.46
C ALA A 96 10.91 27.48 5.44
N PHE A 97 9.60 27.71 5.55
CA PHE A 97 8.59 26.66 5.33
C PHE A 97 8.65 26.14 3.89
N HIS A 98 8.60 27.04 2.90
CA HIS A 98 8.62 26.68 1.48
C HIS A 98 9.91 25.93 1.11
N ARG A 99 11.06 26.34 1.68
CA ARG A 99 12.34 25.65 1.47
C ARG A 99 12.30 24.26 2.06
N GLY A 100 11.83 24.11 3.30
CA GLY A 100 11.68 22.82 3.95
C GLY A 100 10.74 21.87 3.21
N LEU A 101 9.67 22.39 2.60
CA LEU A 101 8.74 21.61 1.79
C LEU A 101 9.41 21.09 0.51
N LEU A 102 10.21 21.92 -0.16
CA LEU A 102 10.99 21.49 -1.34
C LEU A 102 12.10 20.50 -0.98
N ASP A 103 12.81 20.74 0.12
CA ASP A 103 13.87 19.82 0.59
C ASP A 103 13.29 18.45 0.91
N LEU A 104 12.08 18.41 1.51
CA LEU A 104 11.38 17.15 1.79
C LEU A 104 10.89 16.46 0.51
N HIS A 105 10.38 17.22 -0.45
CA HIS A 105 10.03 16.68 -1.78
C HIS A 105 11.26 16.06 -2.48
N ASP A 106 12.39 16.77 -2.47
CA ASP A 106 13.63 16.31 -3.10
C ASP A 106 14.22 15.10 -2.38
N ASP A 107 14.14 15.04 -1.05
CA ASP A 107 14.53 13.89 -0.23
C ASP A 107 13.69 12.63 -0.55
N LEU A 108 12.38 12.78 -0.74
CA LEU A 108 11.51 11.67 -1.17
C LEU A 108 11.85 11.19 -2.59
N ALA A 109 12.17 12.10 -3.50
CA ALA A 109 12.61 11.76 -4.85
C ALA A 109 13.96 11.04 -4.86
N LEU A 110 14.91 11.48 -4.03
CA LEU A 110 16.22 10.82 -3.85
C LEU A 110 16.11 9.40 -3.29
N ARG A 111 15.04 9.13 -2.53
CA ARG A 111 14.72 7.79 -2.01
C ARG A 111 13.85 6.96 -2.96
N GLU A 112 13.77 7.37 -4.23
CA GLU A 112 13.05 6.67 -5.29
C GLU A 112 11.57 6.41 -4.95
N GLN A 113 10.96 7.29 -4.15
CA GLN A 113 9.52 7.18 -3.89
C GLN A 113 8.74 7.53 -5.15
N ALA A 114 7.80 6.65 -5.54
CA ALA A 114 7.15 6.70 -6.84
C ALA A 114 6.36 8.00 -7.10
N ASP A 115 5.73 8.58 -6.07
CA ASP A 115 5.09 9.89 -6.16
C ASP A 115 5.28 10.70 -4.87
N PRO A 116 6.31 11.56 -4.81
CA PRO A 116 6.57 12.44 -3.67
C PRO A 116 5.42 13.42 -3.37
N ALA A 117 4.69 13.88 -4.39
CA ALA A 117 3.61 14.85 -4.21
C ALA A 117 2.38 14.21 -3.58
N LEU A 118 2.06 12.97 -3.97
CA LEU A 118 0.99 12.17 -3.35
C LEU A 118 1.30 11.85 -1.88
N LEU A 119 2.55 11.55 -1.56
CA LEU A 119 2.98 11.31 -0.16
C LEU A 119 2.86 12.58 0.68
N LEU A 120 3.26 13.73 0.13
CA LEU A 120 3.10 15.03 0.78
C LEU A 120 1.63 15.38 0.98
N SER A 121 0.76 15.15 -0.02
CA SER A 121 -0.66 15.46 0.10
C SER A 121 -1.34 14.59 1.16
N ALA A 122 -0.98 13.30 1.24
CA ALA A 122 -1.43 12.40 2.28
C ALA A 122 -1.01 12.88 3.69
N ALA A 123 0.27 13.24 3.86
CA ALA A 123 0.80 13.71 5.14
C ALA A 123 0.22 15.08 5.56
N MET A 124 0.04 16.01 4.62
CA MET A 124 -0.57 17.32 4.89
C MET A 124 -2.10 17.27 4.98
N ARG A 125 -2.72 16.12 4.71
CA ARG A 125 -4.17 15.90 4.70
C ARG A 125 -4.92 16.87 3.79
N MET A 126 -4.39 17.09 2.60
CA MET A 126 -4.98 17.96 1.57
C MET A 126 -5.04 17.24 0.22
N PRO A 127 -5.87 17.72 -0.73
CA PRO A 127 -5.89 17.18 -2.08
C PRO A 127 -4.52 17.24 -2.75
N GLU A 128 -4.22 16.26 -3.59
CA GLU A 128 -2.96 16.18 -4.34
C GLU A 128 -2.70 17.44 -5.18
N GLU A 129 -3.73 17.94 -5.86
CA GLU A 129 -3.66 19.18 -6.64
C GLU A 129 -3.24 20.38 -5.78
N THR A 130 -3.74 20.46 -4.54
CA THR A 130 -3.36 21.51 -3.58
C THR A 130 -1.91 21.38 -3.17
N ALA A 131 -1.42 20.16 -2.87
CA ALA A 131 -0.03 19.93 -2.53
C ALA A 131 0.91 20.27 -3.71
N ARG A 132 0.54 19.90 -4.94
CA ARG A 132 1.29 20.28 -6.16
C ARG A 132 1.33 21.79 -6.35
N ALA A 133 0.21 22.48 -6.14
CA ALA A 133 0.16 23.94 -6.20
C ALA A 133 1.05 24.60 -5.13
N CYS A 134 1.06 24.08 -3.89
CA CYS A 134 1.95 24.55 -2.84
C CYS A 134 3.44 24.39 -3.21
N LEU A 135 3.82 23.26 -3.79
CA LEU A 135 5.18 23.03 -4.29
C LEU A 135 5.54 24.00 -5.43
N GLN A 136 4.61 24.27 -6.34
CA GLN A 136 4.82 25.25 -7.40
C GLN A 136 5.06 26.66 -6.86
N VAL A 137 4.23 27.10 -5.90
CA VAL A 137 4.40 28.39 -5.22
C VAL A 137 5.74 28.44 -4.48
N ALA A 138 6.14 27.35 -3.81
CA ALA A 138 7.43 27.26 -3.15
C ALA A 138 8.60 27.43 -4.13
N ARG A 139 8.54 26.79 -5.31
CA ARG A 139 9.56 26.95 -6.36
C ARG A 139 9.63 28.39 -6.88
N GLN A 140 8.49 29.00 -7.16
CA GLN A 140 8.41 30.38 -7.65
C GLN A 140 8.94 31.39 -6.63
N ARG A 141 8.56 31.26 -5.35
CA ARG A 141 9.03 32.14 -4.27
C ARG A 141 10.53 32.06 -4.04
N LEU A 142 11.11 30.87 -4.17
CA LEU A 142 12.53 30.63 -3.91
C LEU A 142 13.41 30.78 -5.16
N GLY A 143 12.84 31.22 -6.29
CA GLY A 143 13.58 31.44 -7.53
C GLY A 143 14.13 30.15 -8.15
N ARG A 144 13.54 28.98 -7.87
CA ARG A 144 13.90 27.70 -8.49
C ARG A 144 13.30 27.51 -9.90
N GLU A 145 13.15 28.62 -10.62
CA GLU A 145 13.19 28.66 -12.09
C GLU A 145 14.51 29.33 -12.46
N ALA A 146 15.53 28.50 -12.67
CA ALA A 146 16.74 28.90 -13.38
C ALA A 146 17.31 27.68 -14.11
N ALA A 147 16.65 27.29 -15.20
CA ALA A 147 17.21 26.76 -16.46
C ALA A 147 16.09 26.12 -17.30
#